data_AF-A0A956B4E6-F1
#
_entry.id   AF-A0A956B4E6-F1
#
_cell.length_a   1.000
_cell.length_b   1.000
_cell.length_c   1.000
_cell.angle_alpha   90.00
_cell.angle_beta   90.00
_cell.angle_gamma   90.00
#
_symmetry.space_group_name_H-M   'P 1'
#
loop_
_entity.id
_entity.type
_entity.pdbx_description
1 polymer ?
#
loop_
_entity_poly.entity_id
_entity_poly.type
_entity_poly.pdbx_seq_one_letter_code
_entity_poly.pdbx_strand_id
1 'polypeptide(L)'
;MAHDREVAGLRCTEVLARLSDYLDGDLSPEEVAQVQGHLRGCDWCERFGSQMGEVVGKLRRELATPPDAGPDVARRLMERLDLD
;
A
#
# COMPACT_ATOMS: atom_id res chain seq x y z
N MET A 1 -13.97 -13.73 -18.10
CA MET A 1 -14.30 -13.28 -16.74
C MET A 1 -14.24 -14.48 -15.78
N ALA A 2 -13.07 -15.11 -15.64
CA ALA A 2 -12.96 -16.46 -15.06
C ALA A 2 -12.33 -16.53 -13.65
N HIS A 3 -12.09 -15.40 -12.97
CA HIS A 3 -11.29 -15.38 -11.73
C HIS A 3 -11.82 -14.48 -10.62
N ASP A 4 -13.11 -14.15 -10.60
CA ASP A 4 -13.70 -13.36 -9.51
C ASP A 4 -14.01 -14.25 -8.29
N ARG A 5 -12.95 -14.60 -7.55
CA ARG A 5 -12.98 -15.47 -6.37
C ARG A 5 -13.14 -14.67 -5.08
N GLU A 6 -13.72 -15.31 -4.09
CA GLU A 6 -13.82 -14.78 -2.73
C GLU A 6 -12.68 -15.31 -1.86
N VAL A 7 -11.92 -14.40 -1.24
CA VAL A 7 -10.81 -14.70 -0.32
C VAL A 7 -10.83 -13.64 0.77
N ALA A 8 -10.71 -14.04 2.04
CA ALA A 8 -10.71 -13.14 3.20
C ALA A 8 -11.94 -12.21 3.27
N GLY A 9 -13.10 -12.70 2.82
CA GLY A 9 -14.37 -11.96 2.83
C GLY A 9 -14.51 -10.91 1.72
N LEU A 10 -13.60 -10.88 0.74
CA LEU A 10 -13.66 -9.98 -0.41
C LEU A 10 -13.57 -10.76 -1.73
N ARG A 11 -14.31 -10.32 -2.73
CA ARG A 11 -14.17 -10.75 -4.12
C ARG A 11 -13.02 -10.01 -4.81
N CYS A 12 -12.47 -10.57 -5.89
CA CYS A 12 -11.37 -9.92 -6.62
C CYS A 12 -11.77 -8.51 -7.08
N THR A 13 -12.99 -8.36 -7.60
CA THR A 13 -13.54 -7.06 -8.03
C THR A 13 -13.59 -6.03 -6.89
N GLU A 14 -13.93 -6.48 -5.70
CA GLU A 14 -13.99 -5.67 -4.47
C GLU A 14 -12.61 -5.24 -3.97
N VAL A 15 -11.60 -6.09 -4.15
CA VAL A 15 -10.20 -5.73 -3.84
C VAL A 15 -9.69 -4.70 -4.84
N LEU A 16 -9.90 -4.92 -6.14
CA LEU A 16 -9.49 -3.97 -7.17
C LEU A 16 -10.04 -2.56 -6.93
N ALA A 17 -11.31 -2.48 -6.50
CA ALA A 17 -11.94 -1.21 -6.17
C ALA A 17 -11.30 -0.49 -4.97
N ARG A 18 -10.68 -1.23 -4.05
CA ARG A 18 -10.07 -0.71 -2.81
C ARG A 18 -8.55 -0.49 -2.90
N LEU A 19 -7.89 -0.94 -3.97
CA LEU A 19 -6.42 -0.88 -4.05
C LEU A 19 -5.86 0.54 -4.07
N SER A 20 -6.60 1.52 -4.61
CA SER A 20 -6.17 2.93 -4.54
C SER A 20 -6.17 3.42 -3.10
N ASP A 21 -7.32 3.33 -2.43
CA ASP A 21 -7.49 3.71 -1.02
C ASP A 21 -6.50 2.98 -0.10
N TYR A 22 -6.21 1.71 -0.40
CA TYR A 22 -5.18 0.93 0.30
C TYR A 22 -3.79 1.55 0.16
N LEU A 23 -3.39 1.99 -1.05
CA LEU A 23 -2.10 2.63 -1.29
C LEU A 23 -2.04 4.04 -0.70
N ASP A 24 -3.16 4.75 -0.66
CA ASP A 24 -3.28 6.09 -0.10
C ASP A 24 -3.37 6.08 1.44
N GLY A 25 -3.69 4.92 2.03
CA GLY A 25 -3.78 4.74 3.49
C GLY A 25 -5.14 5.15 4.06
N ASP A 26 -6.17 5.21 3.21
CA ASP A 26 -7.51 5.70 3.54
C ASP A 26 -8.46 4.58 4.01
N LEU A 27 -8.00 3.34 4.02
CA LEU A 27 -8.76 2.19 4.53
C LEU A 27 -8.69 2.07 6.05
N SER A 28 -9.79 1.62 6.64
CA SER A 28 -9.81 1.23 8.05
C SER A 28 -8.90 0.01 8.32
N PRO A 29 -8.48 -0.23 9.58
CA PRO A 29 -7.63 -1.38 9.92
C PRO A 29 -8.26 -2.73 9.52
N GLU A 30 -9.58 -2.86 9.59
CA GLU A 30 -10.31 -4.06 9.19
C GLU A 30 -10.23 -4.28 7.67
N GLU A 31 -10.48 -3.23 6.89
CA GLU A 31 -10.39 -3.28 5.42
C GLU A 31 -8.98 -3.58 4.95
N VAL A 32 -7.96 -2.99 5.60
CA VAL A 32 -6.55 -3.32 5.37
C VAL A 32 -6.29 -4.81 5.59
N ALA A 33 -6.80 -5.39 6.68
CA ALA A 33 -6.63 -6.80 6.97
C ALA A 33 -7.30 -7.71 5.92
N GLN A 34 -8.49 -7.33 5.46
CA GLN A 34 -9.21 -8.05 4.40
C GLN A 34 -8.47 -7.99 3.06
N VAL A 35 -8.05 -6.79 2.63
CA VAL A 35 -7.28 -6.61 1.38
C VAL A 35 -5.99 -7.40 1.43
N GLN A 36 -5.21 -7.29 2.52
CA GLN A 36 -3.97 -8.07 2.68
C GLN A 36 -4.24 -9.57 2.72
N GLY A 37 -5.30 -10.01 3.39
CA GLY A 37 -5.72 -11.41 3.40
C GLY A 37 -6.03 -11.92 2.00
N HIS A 38 -6.74 -11.13 1.20
CA HIS A 38 -7.06 -11.47 -0.17
C HIS A 38 -5.81 -11.51 -1.04
N LEU A 39 -4.94 -10.50 -1.02
CA LEU A 39 -3.66 -10.50 -1.75
C LEU A 39 -2.83 -11.75 -1.36
N ARG A 40 -2.84 -12.13 -0.07
CA ARG A 40 -2.40 -13.40 0.53
C ARG A 40 -2.76 -14.66 -0.28
N GLY A 41 -4.06 -14.86 -0.51
CA GLY A 41 -4.60 -16.05 -1.19
C GLY A 41 -4.89 -15.84 -2.68
N CYS A 42 -4.43 -14.69 -3.17
CA CYS A 42 -4.76 -13.93 -4.36
C CYS A 42 -3.83 -13.98 -5.58
N ASP A 43 -3.20 -15.07 -6.04
CA ASP A 43 -2.17 -15.01 -7.13
C ASP A 43 -2.41 -13.98 -8.28
N TRP A 44 -3.64 -13.86 -8.79
CA TRP A 44 -4.00 -12.80 -9.73
C TRP A 44 -3.97 -11.38 -9.12
N CYS A 45 -4.67 -11.16 -8.00
CA CYS A 45 -4.68 -9.87 -7.29
C CYS A 45 -3.30 -9.50 -6.72
N GLU A 46 -2.50 -10.48 -6.29
CA GLU A 46 -1.12 -10.30 -5.80
C GLU A 46 -0.25 -9.72 -6.92
N ARG A 47 -0.25 -10.37 -8.10
CA ARG A 47 0.52 -9.91 -9.26
C ARG A 47 0.05 -8.53 -9.73
N PHE A 48 -1.25 -8.30 -9.78
CA PHE A 48 -1.80 -7.00 -10.19
C PHE A 48 -1.45 -5.91 -9.16
N GLY A 49 -1.69 -6.17 -7.88
CA GLY A 49 -1.41 -5.25 -6.78
C GLY A 49 0.06 -4.89 -6.68
N SER A 50 0.97 -5.85 -6.89
CA SER A 50 2.42 -5.59 -6.96
C SER A 50 2.77 -4.61 -8.08
N GLN A 51 2.29 -4.88 -9.31
CA GLN A 51 2.54 -4.01 -10.46
C GLN A 51 1.96 -2.60 -10.26
N MET A 52 0.74 -2.51 -9.72
CA MET A 52 0.12 -1.22 -9.41
C MET A 52 0.93 -0.45 -8.36
N GLY A 53 1.32 -1.12 -7.26
CA GLY A 53 2.13 -0.54 -6.20
C GLY A 53 3.52 -0.08 -6.69
N GLU A 54 4.15 -0.82 -7.60
CA GLU A 54 5.41 -0.43 -8.23
C GLU A 54 5.27 0.84 -9.06
N VAL A 55 4.25 0.92 -9.92
CA VAL A 55 3.99 2.11 -10.76
C VAL A 55 3.70 3.32 -9.88
N VAL A 56 2.77 3.21 -8.93
CA VAL A 56 2.42 4.31 -8.01
C VAL A 56 3.62 4.71 -7.17
N GLY A 57 4.38 3.74 -6.65
CA GLY A 57 5.59 3.99 -5.86
C GLY A 57 6.67 4.72 -6.67
N LYS A 58 6.84 4.38 -7.96
CA LYS A 58 7.74 5.10 -8.86
C LYS A 58 7.29 6.54 -9.06
N LEU A 59 6.01 6.77 -9.38
CA LEU A 59 5.46 8.10 -9.56
C LEU A 59 5.58 8.94 -8.30
N ARG A 60 5.28 8.40 -7.12
CA ARG A 60 5.46 9.09 -5.84
C ARG A 60 6.92 9.52 -5.63
N ARG A 61 7.91 8.70 -5.99
CA ARG A 61 9.33 9.08 -5.87
C ARG A 61 9.75 10.14 -6.89
N GLU A 62 9.29 10.04 -8.13
CA GLU A 62 9.68 10.97 -9.20
C GLU A 62 8.98 12.33 -9.09
N LEU A 63 7.77 12.35 -8.53
CA LEU A 63 6.94 13.56 -8.39
C LEU A 63 6.98 14.16 -6.98
N ALA A 64 7.54 13.46 -5.99
CA ALA A 64 7.68 14.01 -4.64
C ALA A 64 8.70 15.15 -4.63
N THR A 65 8.25 16.31 -4.18
CA THR A 65 9.14 17.30 -3.58
C THR A 65 9.24 16.94 -2.10
N PRO A 66 10.40 16.44 -1.62
CA PRO A 66 10.54 16.14 -0.20
C PRO A 66 10.31 17.43 0.61
N PRO A 67 9.50 17.38 1.68
CA PRO A 67 9.37 18.52 2.56
C PRO A 67 10.74 18.83 3.16
N ASP A 68 11.09 20.11 3.24
CA ASP A 68 12.23 20.52 4.06
C ASP A 68 11.85 20.28 5.53
N ALA A 69 12.30 19.14 6.07
CA ALA A 69 12.08 18.78 7.45
C ALA A 69 12.91 19.66 8.41
N GLY A 70 13.89 20.40 7.91
CA GLY A 70 14.88 21.11 8.70
C GLY A 70 15.82 20.15 9.47
N PRO A 71 17.01 20.64 9.86
CA PRO A 71 18.01 19.81 10.53
C PRO A 71 17.57 19.29 11.92
N ASP A 72 16.65 19.98 12.59
CA ASP A 72 16.14 19.57 13.91
C ASP A 72 15.32 18.28 13.85
N VAL A 73 14.42 18.17 12.86
CA VAL A 73 13.57 16.99 12.70
C VAL A 73 14.41 15.78 12.30
N ALA A 74 15.37 15.96 11.39
CA ALA A 74 16.30 14.89 10.99
C ALA A 74 17.09 14.36 12.19
N ARG A 75 17.70 15.26 12.99
CA ARG A 75 18.44 14.90 14.20
C ARG A 75 17.57 14.12 15.20
N ARG A 76 16.39 14.66 15.54
CA ARG A 76 15.45 14.01 16.47
C ARG A 76 14.95 12.66 15.97
N LEU A 77 14.86 12.47 14.65
CA LEU A 77 14.48 11.19 14.06
C LEU A 77 15.62 10.17 14.18
N MET A 78 16.86 10.58 13.88
CA MET A 78 18.05 9.71 14.00
C MET A 78 18.26 9.23 15.44
N GLU A 79 18.17 10.15 16.41
CA GLU A 79 18.26 9.86 17.86
C GLU A 79 17.20 8.82 18.30
N ARG A 80 15.99 8.85 17.71
CA ARG A 80 14.89 7.92 18.07
C ARG A 80 14.96 6.58 17.36
N LEU A 81 15.69 6.50 16.25
CA LEU A 81 15.88 5.27 15.48
C LEU A 81 17.16 4.53 15.87
N ASP A 82 17.93 5.06 16.84
CA ASP A 82 19.24 4.54 17.25
C ASP A 82 20.23 4.43 16.06
N LEU A 83 20.22 5.42 15.16
CA LEU A 83 21.02 5.45 13.92
C LEU A 83 22.23 6.40 13.97
N ASP A 84 22.67 6.80 15.16
CA ASP A 84 23.85 7.67 15.36
C ASP A 84 25.20 6.94 15.22
#